data_AF-A0A7I8CXJ5-F1
#
_entry.id   AF-A0A7I8CXJ5-F1
#
_cell.length_a   1.000
_cell.length_b   1.000
_cell.length_c   1.000
_cell.angle_alpha   90.00
_cell.angle_beta   90.00
_cell.angle_gamma   90.00
#
_symmetry.space_group_name_H-M   'P 1'
#
loop_
_entity.id
_entity.type
_entity.pdbx_description
1 polymer ?
#
loop_
_entity_poly.entity_id
_entity_poly.type
_entity_poly.pdbx_seq_one_letter_code
_entity_poly.pdbx_strand_id
1 'polypeptide(L)'
;MDASNNGFMLVGSLEELRVKGRLVVQGGHGPILVIYDRGRVFALDNRCPHMGFPLERGTVEDGILTCHRHHARFDLQSGCTFDLWADDVPSCAVQVRNGDVWVATTFGHSDAAAHWRQRFADGLAHNLGLVIAKAVQGQLTADVPMADIAARMQSLVADVSLGPQRYRRAASRKREAGEALRTSGAFVGFGKPASDAIARALQAASAGY
;
A
#
# COMPACT_ATOMS: atom_id res chain seq x y z
N MET A 1 -4.23 -7.73 34.19
CA MET A 1 -4.53 -6.28 34.19
C MET A 1 -3.25 -5.65 33.68
N ASP A 2 -3.13 -5.34 32.38
CA ASP A 2 -3.78 -4.20 31.74
C ASP A 2 -4.35 -4.50 30.34
N ALA A 3 -5.63 -4.18 30.17
CA ALA A 3 -6.22 -3.91 28.88
C ALA A 3 -6.16 -2.39 28.65
N SER A 4 -5.85 -1.98 27.41
CA SER A 4 -5.97 -0.61 26.85
C SER A 4 -4.69 0.23 26.80
N ASN A 5 -3.89 0.05 25.73
CA ASN A 5 -3.29 1.21 25.06
C ASN A 5 -3.31 1.06 23.52
N ASN A 6 -4.53 1.08 22.99
CA ASN A 6 -4.96 1.83 21.82
C ASN A 6 -4.15 1.78 20.50
N GLY A 7 -3.39 0.72 20.18
CA GLY A 7 -2.88 0.44 18.82
C GLY A 7 -2.06 1.54 18.13
N PHE A 8 -1.73 2.63 18.82
CA PHE A 8 -1.05 3.83 18.36
C PHE A 8 0.10 4.16 19.32
N MET A 9 1.23 4.56 18.77
CA MET A 9 2.41 4.97 19.54
C MET A 9 2.74 6.44 19.27
N LEU A 10 3.22 7.14 20.30
CA LEU A 10 3.77 8.48 20.18
C LEU A 10 5.10 8.42 19.43
N VAL A 11 5.25 9.29 18.44
CA VAL A 11 6.42 9.35 17.55
C VAL A 11 7.27 10.58 17.83
N GLY A 12 6.65 11.66 18.30
CA GLY A 12 7.28 12.94 18.56
C GLY A 12 6.30 14.09 18.33
N SER A 13 6.79 15.32 18.45
CA SER A 13 5.97 16.50 18.15
C SER A 13 5.87 16.74 16.64
N LEU A 14 4.77 17.35 16.20
CA LEU A 14 4.59 17.78 14.82
C LEU A 14 5.66 18.79 14.41
N GLU A 15 6.02 19.72 15.30
CA GLU A 15 7.05 20.72 15.02
C GLU A 15 8.44 20.10 14.79
N GLU A 16 8.82 19.12 15.61
CA GLU A 16 10.06 18.37 15.38
C GLU A 16 10.05 17.66 14.02
N LEU A 17 8.94 16.99 13.69
CA LEU A 17 8.79 16.31 12.41
C LEU A 17 8.82 17.29 11.23
N ARG A 18 8.24 18.50 11.37
CA ARG A 18 8.30 19.56 10.36
C ARG A 18 9.72 20.01 10.08
N VAL A 19 10.54 20.16 11.12
CA VAL A 19 11.95 20.56 10.99
C VAL A 19 12.79 19.45 10.36
N LYS A 20 12.59 18.20 10.77
CA LYS A 20 13.35 17.05 10.24
C LYS A 20 12.89 16.59 8.86
N GLY A 21 11.63 16.87 8.49
CA GLY A 21 10.95 16.38 7.29
C GLY A 21 10.57 14.90 7.34
N ARG A 22 11.40 14.04 7.96
CA ARG A 22 11.11 12.63 8.18
C ARG A 22 11.80 12.08 9.42
N LEU A 23 11.34 10.93 9.89
CA LEU A 23 11.94 10.17 10.99
C LEU A 23 11.54 8.70 10.89
N VAL A 24 12.31 7.83 11.54
CA VAL A 24 12.03 6.39 11.59
C VAL A 24 11.91 5.93 13.03
N VAL A 25 10.85 5.17 13.28
CA VAL A 25 10.54 4.59 14.60
C VAL A 25 10.34 3.09 14.48
N GLN A 26 10.54 2.37 15.59
CA GLN A 26 10.32 0.93 15.63
C GLN A 26 8.86 0.64 16.00
N GLY A 27 8.11 0.05 15.06
CA GLY A 27 6.76 -0.47 15.29
C GLY A 27 6.75 -1.98 15.57
N GLY A 28 5.56 -2.55 15.77
CA GLY A 28 5.41 -3.98 16.06
C GLY A 28 5.81 -4.89 14.89
N HIS A 29 5.63 -4.43 13.65
CA HIS A 29 5.94 -5.20 12.43
C HIS A 29 7.29 -4.87 11.78
N GLY A 30 8.03 -3.92 12.36
CA GLY A 30 9.29 -3.41 11.81
C GLY A 30 9.40 -1.88 11.84
N PRO A 31 10.39 -1.33 11.12
CA PRO A 31 10.63 0.10 11.09
C PRO A 31 9.54 0.85 10.31
N ILE A 32 9.00 1.90 10.90
CA ILE A 32 8.00 2.79 10.32
C ILE A 32 8.69 4.10 9.93
N LEU A 33 8.59 4.46 8.67
CA LEU A 33 9.01 5.75 8.13
C LEU A 33 7.85 6.74 8.23
N VAL A 34 8.05 7.81 8.99
CA VAL A 34 7.10 8.91 9.14
C VAL A 34 7.63 10.12 8.38
N ILE A 35 6.81 10.65 7.48
CA ILE A 35 7.17 11.76 6.58
C ILE A 35 6.18 12.89 6.78
N TYR A 36 6.70 14.11 6.89
CA TYR A 36 5.91 15.32 6.72
C TYR A 36 6.13 15.88 5.32
N ASP A 37 5.05 15.97 4.55
CA ASP A 37 5.05 16.52 3.20
C ASP A 37 3.81 17.39 3.01
N ARG A 38 3.99 18.61 2.48
CA ARG A 38 2.92 19.56 2.13
C ARG A 38 1.81 19.70 3.19
N GLY A 39 2.20 19.88 4.45
CA GLY A 39 1.26 20.10 5.56
C GLY A 39 0.64 18.83 6.15
N ARG A 40 1.00 17.64 5.65
CA ARG A 40 0.41 16.36 6.05
C ARG A 40 1.49 15.40 6.56
N VAL A 41 1.08 14.49 7.44
CA VAL A 41 1.95 13.44 7.97
C VAL A 41 1.51 12.09 7.41
N PHE A 42 2.48 11.31 6.96
CA PHE A 42 2.31 9.98 6.39
C PHE A 42 3.16 8.97 7.16
N ALA A 43 2.71 7.73 7.29
CA ALA A 43 3.44 6.65 7.94
C ALA A 43 3.41 5.39 7.09
N LEU A 44 4.59 4.88 6.75
CA LEU A 44 4.83 3.81 5.79
C LEU A 44 5.82 2.80 6.38
N ASP A 45 5.80 1.54 5.92
CA ASP A 45 6.91 0.62 6.21
C ASP A 45 8.19 1.20 5.60
N ASN A 46 9.26 1.27 6.38
CA ASN A 46 10.53 1.79 5.91
C ASN A 46 11.25 0.81 4.96
N ARG A 47 10.75 -0.42 4.80
CA ARG A 47 11.33 -1.41 3.88
C ARG A 47 10.69 -1.26 2.52
N CYS A 48 11.52 -0.98 1.51
CA CYS A 48 11.07 -0.96 0.13
C CYS A 48 10.47 -2.31 -0.25
N PRO A 49 9.20 -2.37 -0.69
CA PRO A 49 8.53 -3.63 -1.02
C PRO A 49 9.15 -4.34 -2.21
N HIS A 50 10.10 -3.74 -2.94
CA HIS A 50 10.88 -4.48 -3.93
C HIS A 50 11.82 -5.50 -3.25
N MET A 51 12.82 -5.01 -2.50
CA MET A 51 13.90 -5.85 -1.95
C MET A 51 14.35 -5.43 -0.52
N GLY A 52 13.49 -4.73 0.21
CA GLY A 52 13.69 -4.41 1.63
C GLY A 52 14.61 -3.22 1.94
N PHE A 53 15.17 -2.54 0.94
CA PHE A 53 16.04 -1.38 1.15
C PHE A 53 15.34 -0.23 1.90
N PRO A 54 16.04 0.50 2.79
CA PRO A 54 15.43 1.54 3.60
C PRO A 54 14.94 2.71 2.75
N LEU A 55 13.66 3.02 2.87
CA LEU A 55 12.98 4.08 2.14
C LEU A 55 13.30 5.47 2.71
N GLU A 56 13.72 5.56 3.97
CA GLU A 56 14.19 6.80 4.61
C GLU A 56 15.36 7.45 3.85
N ARG A 57 16.13 6.66 3.09
CA ARG A 57 17.25 7.12 2.24
C ARG A 57 16.78 7.60 0.85
N GLY A 58 15.51 7.42 0.52
CA GLY A 58 14.90 7.84 -0.74
C GLY A 58 14.62 9.34 -0.82
N THR A 59 14.12 9.78 -1.98
CA THR A 59 13.67 11.17 -2.19
C THR A 59 12.16 11.27 -2.07
N VAL A 60 11.67 12.45 -1.67
CA VAL A 60 10.23 12.77 -1.63
C VAL A 60 10.03 14.03 -2.45
N GLU A 61 9.17 13.95 -3.46
CA GLU A 61 8.82 15.07 -4.35
C GLU A 61 7.35 14.92 -4.77
N ASP A 62 6.57 15.99 -4.67
CA ASP A 62 5.14 16.02 -5.04
C ASP A 62 4.26 14.91 -4.42
N GLY A 63 4.62 14.44 -3.22
CA GLY A 63 3.95 13.33 -2.53
C GLY A 63 4.33 11.94 -3.04
N ILE A 64 5.42 11.84 -3.80
CA ILE A 64 5.96 10.59 -4.33
C ILE A 64 7.27 10.28 -3.61
N LEU A 65 7.31 9.13 -2.94
CA LEU A 65 8.52 8.56 -2.33
C LEU A 65 9.24 7.68 -3.34
N THR A 66 10.48 8.01 -3.67
CA THR A 66 11.32 7.25 -4.61
C THR A 66 12.42 6.53 -3.85
N CYS A 67 12.46 5.20 -3.95
CA CYS A 67 13.51 4.39 -3.35
C CYS A 67 14.88 4.72 -3.96
N HIS A 68 15.88 5.01 -3.11
CA HIS A 68 17.23 5.37 -3.56
C HIS A 68 17.98 4.27 -4.33
N ARG A 69 17.58 3.00 -4.19
CA ARG A 69 18.33 1.88 -4.75
C ARG A 69 17.92 1.53 -6.17
N HIS A 70 16.63 1.26 -6.37
CA HIS A 70 16.09 0.78 -7.64
C HIS A 70 15.06 1.76 -8.24
N HIS A 71 14.83 2.89 -7.57
CA HIS A 71 13.93 3.95 -8.03
C HIS A 71 12.47 3.56 -8.18
N ALA A 72 12.00 2.54 -7.45
CA ALA A 72 10.58 2.29 -7.28
C ALA A 72 9.93 3.50 -6.61
N ARG A 73 8.78 3.92 -7.13
CA ARG A 73 8.04 5.11 -6.69
C ARG A 73 6.73 4.72 -6.04
N PHE A 74 6.41 5.42 -4.96
CA PHE A 74 5.23 5.16 -4.14
C PHE A 74 4.50 6.44 -3.81
N ASP A 75 3.18 6.41 -3.90
CA ASP A 75 2.34 7.51 -3.44
C ASP A 75 2.31 7.54 -1.90
N LEU A 76 2.67 8.66 -1.28
CA LEU A 76 2.72 8.78 0.18
C LEU A 76 1.38 8.54 0.87
N GLN A 77 0.27 8.87 0.20
CA GLN A 77 -1.06 8.81 0.79
C GLN A 77 -1.61 7.39 0.82
N SER A 78 -1.47 6.66 -0.29
CA SER A 78 -2.01 5.31 -0.43
C SER A 78 -0.99 4.21 -0.17
N GLY A 79 0.30 4.50 -0.33
CA GLY A 79 1.37 3.51 -0.40
C GLY A 79 1.46 2.81 -1.76
N CYS A 80 0.55 3.10 -2.69
CA CYS A 80 0.50 2.41 -3.98
C CYS A 80 1.76 2.67 -4.81
N THR A 81 2.26 1.59 -5.43
CA THR A 81 3.39 1.66 -6.37
C THR A 81 2.96 2.21 -7.73
N PHE A 82 3.81 3.02 -8.34
CA PHE A 82 3.70 3.38 -9.76
C PHE A 82 4.38 2.36 -10.67
N ASP A 83 5.20 1.49 -10.09
CA ASP A 83 6.12 0.60 -10.79
C ASP A 83 5.74 -0.86 -10.49
N LEU A 84 5.15 -1.54 -11.48
CA LEU A 84 4.53 -2.87 -11.32
C LEU A 84 5.48 -3.96 -10.81
N TRP A 85 6.79 -3.78 -11.01
CA TRP A 85 7.85 -4.68 -10.56
C TRP A 85 8.17 -4.55 -9.06
N ALA A 86 7.61 -3.55 -8.37
CA ALA A 86 7.55 -3.47 -6.92
C ALA A 86 6.10 -3.69 -6.44
N ASP A 87 5.91 -4.05 -5.16
CA ASP A 87 4.57 -4.06 -4.53
C ASP A 87 4.26 -2.71 -3.88
N ASP A 88 3.04 -2.55 -3.37
CA ASP A 88 2.65 -1.38 -2.59
C ASP A 88 3.40 -1.35 -1.24
N VAL A 89 3.73 -0.15 -0.77
CA VAL A 89 4.32 0.04 0.56
C VAL A 89 3.19 0.01 1.59
N PRO A 90 3.23 -0.88 2.59
CA PRO A 90 2.24 -0.86 3.66
C PRO A 90 2.24 0.49 4.38
N SER A 91 1.05 1.05 4.59
CA SER A 91 0.85 2.29 5.34
C SER A 91 0.09 2.05 6.64
N CYS A 92 0.29 2.90 7.63
CA CYS A 92 -0.47 2.86 8.87
C CYS A 92 -1.11 4.21 9.18
N ALA A 93 -2.16 4.19 10.01
CA ALA A 93 -2.91 5.39 10.32
C ALA A 93 -2.05 6.37 11.16
N VAL A 94 -2.19 7.66 10.88
CA VAL A 94 -1.55 8.75 11.62
C VAL A 94 -2.63 9.60 12.30
N GLN A 95 -2.36 10.04 13.52
CA GLN A 95 -3.17 11.00 14.24
C GLN A 95 -2.30 12.11 14.82
N VAL A 96 -2.69 13.36 14.59
CA VAL A 96 -2.10 14.51 15.28
C VAL A 96 -3.02 14.91 16.43
N ARG A 97 -2.53 14.89 17.66
CA ARG A 97 -3.29 15.20 18.88
C ARG A 97 -2.52 16.25 19.68
N ASN A 98 -3.09 17.44 19.88
CA ASN A 98 -2.46 18.51 20.68
C ASN A 98 -1.02 18.84 20.25
N GLY A 99 -0.71 18.75 18.95
CA GLY A 99 0.65 18.98 18.44
C GLY A 99 1.57 17.75 18.44
N ASP A 100 1.13 16.60 18.94
CA ASP A 100 1.88 15.35 18.93
C ASP A 100 1.46 14.41 17.79
N VAL A 101 2.42 13.71 17.20
CA VAL A 101 2.21 12.73 16.14
C VAL A 101 2.13 11.33 16.74
N TRP A 102 1.03 10.64 16.45
CA TRP A 102 0.76 9.27 16.85
C TRP A 102 0.57 8.40 15.62
N VAL A 103 1.22 7.23 15.57
CA VAL A 103 1.11 6.29 14.44
C VAL A 103 0.61 4.94 14.90
N ALA A 104 -0.22 4.29 14.09
CA ALA A 104 -0.66 2.93 14.40
C ALA A 104 0.54 1.96 14.38
N THR A 105 0.60 1.05 15.34
CA THR A 105 1.74 0.14 15.52
C THR A 105 1.73 -1.07 14.60
N THR A 106 0.64 -1.23 13.83
CA THR A 106 0.43 -2.35 12.91
C THR A 106 0.13 -1.89 11.49
N PHE A 107 0.66 -2.66 10.54
CA PHE A 107 0.34 -2.56 9.11
C PHE A 107 -0.65 -3.66 8.76
N GLY A 108 -1.58 -3.40 7.85
CA GLY A 108 -2.51 -4.43 7.41
C GLY A 108 -3.21 -4.09 6.11
N HIS A 109 -3.29 -5.08 5.23
CA HIS A 109 -4.26 -5.10 4.13
C HIS A 109 -5.59 -5.59 4.70
N SER A 110 -6.70 -4.91 4.39
CA SER A 110 -8.04 -5.35 4.82
C SER A 110 -8.43 -6.73 4.26
N ASP A 111 -7.87 -7.11 3.11
CA ASP A 111 -7.96 -8.45 2.53
C ASP A 111 -6.60 -8.84 1.92
N ALA A 112 -5.74 -9.44 2.74
CA ALA A 112 -4.41 -9.88 2.33
C ALA A 112 -4.47 -10.94 1.21
N ALA A 113 -5.44 -11.85 1.27
CA ALA A 113 -5.58 -12.91 0.27
C ALA A 113 -5.95 -12.34 -1.10
N ALA A 114 -6.87 -11.36 -1.17
CA ALA A 114 -7.20 -10.68 -2.42
C ALA A 114 -6.02 -9.89 -2.98
N HIS A 115 -5.28 -9.17 -2.13
CA HIS A 115 -4.09 -8.44 -2.54
C HIS A 115 -3.08 -9.38 -3.23
N TRP A 116 -2.71 -10.47 -2.56
CA TRP A 116 -1.71 -11.39 -3.11
C TRP A 116 -2.20 -12.16 -4.34
N ARG A 117 -3.50 -12.49 -4.42
CA ARG A 117 -4.09 -13.05 -5.66
C ARG A 117 -3.94 -12.08 -6.84
N GLN A 118 -4.22 -10.79 -6.64
CA GLN A 118 -4.07 -9.78 -7.68
C GLN A 118 -2.60 -9.61 -8.09
N ARG A 119 -1.68 -9.54 -7.12
CA ARG A 119 -0.24 -9.42 -7.40
C ARG A 119 0.33 -10.64 -8.12
N PHE A 120 -0.17 -11.83 -7.81
CA PHE A 120 0.19 -13.06 -8.53
C PHE A 120 -0.23 -12.98 -10.01
N ALA A 121 -1.46 -12.54 -10.28
CA ALA A 121 -1.94 -12.35 -11.64
C ALA A 121 -1.16 -11.26 -12.40
N ASP A 122 -0.90 -10.11 -11.77
CA ASP A 122 -0.06 -9.03 -12.33
C ASP A 122 1.36 -9.55 -12.64
N GLY A 123 1.94 -10.33 -11.73
CA GLY A 123 3.27 -10.90 -11.88
C GLY A 123 3.37 -11.86 -13.06
N LEU A 124 2.40 -12.78 -13.21
CA LEU A 124 2.33 -13.71 -14.34
C LEU A 124 2.13 -12.97 -15.67
N ALA A 125 1.22 -12.00 -15.72
CA ALA A 125 0.93 -11.23 -16.94
C ALA A 125 2.14 -10.43 -17.46
N HIS A 126 3.08 -10.07 -16.58
CA HIS A 126 4.24 -9.25 -16.90
C HIS A 126 5.59 -9.97 -16.77
N ASN A 127 5.58 -11.27 -16.54
CA ASN A 127 6.80 -12.06 -16.32
C ASN A 127 7.71 -11.47 -15.19
N LEU A 128 7.09 -11.06 -14.09
CA LEU A 128 7.77 -10.43 -12.94
C LEU A 128 8.09 -11.49 -11.89
N GLY A 129 9.19 -12.22 -12.07
CA GLY A 129 9.55 -13.37 -11.23
C GLY A 129 9.56 -13.10 -9.73
N LEU A 130 10.12 -11.97 -9.29
CA LEU A 130 10.13 -11.61 -7.86
C LEU A 130 8.72 -11.34 -7.32
N VAL A 131 7.88 -10.64 -8.09
CA VAL A 131 6.49 -10.37 -7.70
C VAL A 131 5.70 -11.68 -7.59
N ILE A 132 5.88 -12.60 -8.55
CA ILE A 132 5.26 -13.93 -8.52
C ILE A 132 5.65 -14.66 -7.22
N ALA A 133 6.94 -14.71 -6.91
CA ALA A 133 7.44 -15.39 -5.72
C ALA A 133 6.88 -14.80 -4.42
N LYS A 134 6.89 -13.46 -4.30
CA LYS A 134 6.33 -12.76 -3.14
C LYS A 134 4.83 -12.97 -3.00
N ALA A 135 4.09 -13.01 -4.11
CA ALA A 135 2.65 -13.24 -4.11
C ALA A 135 2.28 -14.68 -3.70
N VAL A 136 3.10 -15.67 -4.05
CA VAL A 136 2.94 -17.05 -3.53
C VAL A 136 3.18 -17.08 -2.02
N GLN A 137 4.27 -16.49 -1.54
CA GLN A 137 4.57 -16.43 -0.10
C GLN A 137 3.49 -15.67 0.68
N GLY A 138 2.98 -14.58 0.13
CA GLY A 138 1.92 -13.78 0.73
C GLY A 138 0.60 -14.55 0.83
N GLN A 139 0.23 -15.32 -0.19
CA GLN A 139 -0.94 -16.21 -0.15
C GLN A 139 -0.78 -17.31 0.90
N LEU A 140 0.41 -17.92 1.00
CA LEU A 140 0.72 -18.91 2.03
C LEU A 140 0.60 -18.34 3.46
N THR A 141 1.08 -17.11 3.66
CA THR A 141 0.97 -16.41 4.95
C THR A 141 -0.48 -16.02 5.28
N ALA A 142 -1.34 -15.95 4.27
CA ALA A 142 -2.78 -15.74 4.41
C ALA A 142 -3.58 -17.06 4.43
N ASP A 143 -2.91 -18.18 4.72
CA ASP A 143 -3.49 -19.53 4.84
C ASP A 143 -4.23 -20.03 3.58
N VAL A 144 -3.84 -19.54 2.40
CA VAL A 144 -4.38 -20.06 1.13
C VAL A 144 -3.72 -21.41 0.82
N PRO A 145 -4.48 -22.48 0.57
CA PRO A 145 -3.92 -23.79 0.24
C PRO A 145 -3.04 -23.77 -1.02
N MET A 146 -1.90 -24.45 -0.99
CA MET A 146 -1.00 -24.55 -2.14
C MET A 146 -1.68 -25.12 -3.40
N ALA A 147 -2.62 -26.05 -3.23
CA ALA A 147 -3.40 -26.60 -4.34
C ALA A 147 -4.20 -25.51 -5.07
N ASP A 148 -4.78 -24.55 -4.34
CA ASP A 148 -5.54 -23.45 -4.92
C ASP A 148 -4.64 -22.47 -5.66
N ILE A 149 -3.45 -22.19 -5.12
CA ILE A 149 -2.44 -21.34 -5.77
C ILE A 149 -1.99 -21.99 -7.09
N ALA A 150 -1.72 -23.29 -7.08
CA ALA A 150 -1.30 -24.05 -8.26
C ALA A 150 -2.39 -24.12 -9.34
N ALA A 151 -3.65 -24.41 -8.95
CA ALA A 151 -4.78 -24.42 -9.88
C ALA A 151 -4.98 -23.05 -10.55
N ARG A 152 -4.82 -21.96 -9.78
CA ARG A 152 -4.89 -20.59 -10.32
C ARG A 152 -3.76 -20.30 -11.29
N MET A 153 -2.53 -20.75 -10.99
CA MET A 153 -1.38 -20.61 -11.89
C MET A 153 -1.66 -21.27 -13.24
N GLN A 154 -2.17 -22.50 -13.24
CA GLN A 154 -2.51 -23.23 -14.46
C GLN A 154 -3.55 -22.49 -15.30
N SER A 155 -4.61 -21.97 -14.66
CA SER A 155 -5.65 -21.18 -15.33
C SER A 155 -5.09 -19.89 -15.94
N LEU A 156 -4.31 -19.12 -15.18
CA LEU A 156 -3.80 -17.82 -15.63
C LEU A 156 -2.74 -17.96 -16.73
N VAL A 157 -1.89 -18.98 -16.66
CA VAL A 157 -0.92 -19.25 -17.73
C VAL A 157 -1.63 -19.63 -19.02
N ALA A 158 -2.69 -20.44 -18.95
CA ALA A 158 -3.52 -20.76 -20.11
C ALA A 158 -4.18 -19.51 -20.72
N ASP A 159 -4.62 -18.56 -19.89
CA ASP A 159 -5.20 -17.29 -20.34
C ASP A 159 -4.17 -16.30 -20.93
N VAL A 160 -2.96 -16.22 -20.36
CA VAL A 160 -1.88 -15.36 -20.88
C VAL A 160 -1.40 -15.85 -22.25
N SER A 161 -1.47 -17.16 -22.51
CA SER A 161 -1.26 -17.73 -23.84
C SER A 161 -2.29 -17.27 -24.90
N LEU A 162 -3.41 -16.64 -24.50
CA LEU A 162 -4.45 -16.13 -25.40
C LEU A 162 -4.28 -14.65 -25.82
N GLY A 163 -3.21 -13.97 -25.40
CA GLY A 163 -2.74 -12.71 -25.99
C GLY A 163 -3.09 -11.38 -25.26
N PRO A 164 -2.40 -10.27 -25.61
CA PRO A 164 -2.18 -9.09 -24.75
C PRO A 164 -3.35 -8.10 -24.61
N GLN A 165 -4.54 -8.41 -25.16
CA GLN A 165 -5.60 -7.39 -25.31
C GLN A 165 -6.44 -7.13 -24.04
N ARG A 166 -6.55 -8.11 -23.12
CA ARG A 166 -7.41 -7.96 -21.94
C ARG A 166 -6.74 -7.22 -20.77
N TYR A 167 -5.41 -7.30 -20.64
CA TYR A 167 -4.69 -6.71 -19.51
C TYR A 167 -4.65 -5.17 -19.54
N ARG A 168 -4.55 -4.55 -20.73
CA ARG A 168 -4.51 -3.07 -20.88
C ARG A 168 -5.72 -2.35 -20.27
N ARG A 169 -6.86 -3.02 -20.14
CA ARG A 169 -8.08 -2.49 -19.50
C ARG A 169 -8.05 -2.48 -17.97
N ALA A 170 -7.23 -3.32 -17.32
CA ALA A 170 -7.16 -3.39 -15.86
C ALA A 170 -6.21 -2.33 -15.28
N ALA A 171 -5.06 -2.10 -15.93
CA ALA A 171 -4.08 -1.10 -15.52
C ALA A 171 -4.57 0.35 -15.70
N SER A 172 -5.41 0.61 -16.72
CA SER A 172 -6.08 1.91 -16.93
C SER A 172 -7.06 2.21 -15.80
N ARG A 173 -7.88 1.23 -15.39
CA ARG A 173 -8.85 1.39 -14.30
C ARG A 173 -8.22 1.70 -12.94
N LYS A 174 -7.06 1.13 -12.62
CA LYS A 174 -6.34 1.45 -11.36
C LYS A 174 -5.78 2.89 -11.37
N ARG A 175 -5.31 3.38 -12.52
CA ARG A 175 -4.86 4.77 -12.69
C ARG A 175 -6.03 5.75 -12.59
N GLU A 176 -7.13 5.46 -13.28
CA GLU A 176 -8.36 6.27 -13.25
C GLU A 176 -8.99 6.34 -11.85
N ALA A 177 -9.00 5.23 -11.09
CA ALA A 177 -9.45 5.22 -9.72
C ALA A 177 -8.54 6.05 -8.79
N GLY A 178 -7.21 5.93 -8.95
CA GLY A 178 -6.24 6.74 -8.21
C GLY A 178 -6.34 8.23 -8.51
N GLU A 179 -6.74 8.60 -9.73
CA GLU A 179 -6.93 9.99 -10.15
C GLU A 179 -8.28 10.56 -9.67
N ALA A 180 -9.36 9.79 -9.74
CA ALA A 180 -10.68 10.17 -9.21
C ALA A 180 -10.67 10.40 -7.69
N LEU A 181 -9.86 9.65 -6.94
CA LEU A 181 -9.66 9.89 -5.50
C LEU A 181 -8.88 11.18 -5.22
N ARG A 182 -8.01 11.64 -6.12
CA ARG A 182 -7.26 12.91 -5.98
C ARG A 182 -8.13 14.13 -6.29
N THR A 183 -9.02 14.04 -7.28
CA THR A 183 -9.83 15.16 -7.76
C THR A 183 -11.09 15.42 -6.93
N SER A 184 -11.58 14.45 -6.16
CA SER A 184 -12.85 14.56 -5.44
C SER A 184 -12.79 15.37 -4.14
N GLY A 185 -11.61 15.73 -3.62
CA GLY A 185 -11.47 16.48 -2.36
C GLY A 185 -12.12 15.80 -1.14
N ALA A 186 -12.57 14.55 -1.27
CA ALA A 186 -13.37 13.85 -0.28
C ALA A 186 -12.47 13.09 0.71
N PHE A 187 -11.63 13.80 1.45
CA PHE A 187 -11.13 13.33 2.74
C PHE A 187 -10.55 14.49 3.56
N VAL A 188 -11.42 15.23 4.23
CA VAL A 188 -11.04 16.11 5.34
C VAL A 188 -11.44 15.39 6.62
N GLY A 189 -10.46 14.93 7.40
CA GLY A 189 -10.67 14.50 8.78
C GLY A 189 -10.40 13.03 9.06
N PHE A 190 -9.56 12.85 10.08
CA PHE A 190 -9.37 11.71 10.97
C PHE A 190 -10.37 10.55 10.90
N GLY A 191 -9.83 9.33 10.90
CA GLY A 191 -10.58 8.08 11.00
C GLY A 191 -10.76 7.42 9.65
N LYS A 192 -10.51 6.10 9.58
CA LYS A 192 -10.85 5.27 8.42
C LYS A 192 -12.27 5.62 7.94
N PRO A 193 -12.55 5.71 6.62
CA PRO A 193 -13.92 5.52 6.22
C PRO A 193 -14.32 4.10 6.66
N ALA A 194 -15.46 3.97 7.31
CA ALA A 194 -16.11 2.69 7.50
C ALA A 194 -16.14 1.96 6.15
N SER A 195 -15.87 0.66 6.16
CA SER A 195 -15.92 -0.29 5.03
C SER A 195 -17.04 -0.01 4.02
N ASP A 196 -18.13 0.58 4.48
CA ASP A 196 -19.35 0.89 3.74
C ASP A 196 -19.18 2.01 2.70
N ALA A 197 -18.27 2.98 2.90
CA ALA A 197 -18.10 4.07 1.93
C ALA A 197 -17.34 3.61 0.67
N ILE A 198 -16.35 2.74 0.85
CA ILE A 198 -15.62 2.09 -0.26
C ILE A 198 -16.55 1.11 -0.99
N ALA A 199 -17.36 0.34 -0.25
CA ALA A 199 -18.34 -0.57 -0.85
C ALA A 199 -19.41 0.17 -1.68
N ARG A 200 -19.91 1.32 -1.20
CA ARG A 200 -20.87 2.15 -1.93
C ARG A 200 -20.28 2.83 -3.16
N ALA A 201 -19.03 3.29 -3.09
CA ALA A 201 -18.34 3.86 -4.25
C ALA A 201 -18.11 2.81 -5.36
N LEU A 202 -17.78 1.57 -4.97
CA LEU A 202 -17.64 0.45 -5.90
C LEU A 202 -18.99 0.01 -6.51
N GLN A 203 -20.07 -0.01 -5.71
CA GLN A 203 -21.43 -0.31 -6.21
C GLN A 203 -21.95 0.76 -7.17
N ALA A 204 -21.76 2.05 -6.85
CA ALA A 204 -22.16 3.16 -7.73
C ALA A 204 -21.41 3.14 -9.08
N ALA A 205 -20.14 2.75 -9.08
CA ALA A 205 -19.36 2.56 -10.31
C ALA A 205 -19.81 1.35 -11.15
N SER A 206 -20.50 0.37 -10.55
CA SER A 206 -21.03 -0.81 -11.24
C SER A 206 -22.48 -0.67 -11.73
N ALA A 207 -23.23 0.34 -11.26
CA ALA A 207 -24.64 0.54 -11.59
C ALA A 207 -24.89 1.42 -12.84
N GLY A 208 -23.83 1.82 -13.54
CA GLY A 208 -23.87 2.71 -14.71
C GLY A 208 -23.67 2.03 -16.06
N TYR A 209 -23.83 0.71 -16.17
CA TYR A 209 -23.78 -0.05 -17.44
C TYR A 209 -24.90 -1.07 -17.53
#